data_AF-A0A7X6U2B3-F1
#
_entry.id   AF-A0A7X6U2B3-F1
#
_cell.length_a   1.000
_cell.length_b   1.000
_cell.length_c   1.000
_cell.angle_alpha   90.00
_cell.angle_beta   90.00
_cell.angle_gamma   90.00
#
_symmetry.space_group_name_H-M   'P 1'
#
loop_
_entity.id
_entity.type
_entity.pdbx_description
1 polymer ?
#
loop_
_entity_poly.entity_id
_entity_poly.type
_entity_poly.pdbx_seq_one_letter_code
_entity_poly.pdbx_strand_id
1 'polypeptide(L)'
;MRNTIYKQSNEAQFATVMGLTLREEDVCKLVVQGCSNKEISSELLISERTVETHRANIFRKLDVHNAAELQHDYGGFFDDNLIN
;
A
#
# COMPACT_ATOMS: atom_id res chain seq x y z
N MET A 1 0.51 -1.75 27.93
CA MET A 1 0.62 -0.35 27.48
C MET A 1 1.24 -0.33 26.10
N ARG A 2 0.44 -0.42 25.03
CA ARG A 2 0.95 -0.33 23.65
C ARG A 2 0.42 0.99 23.09
N ASN A 3 1.33 1.93 22.89
CA ASN A 3 1.05 3.35 22.73
C ASN A 3 0.29 3.64 21.43
N THR A 4 -0.87 4.27 21.59
CA THR A 4 -1.78 4.79 20.57
C THR A 4 -1.23 6.10 19.98
N ILE A 5 -0.13 6.04 19.22
CA ILE A 5 0.49 7.23 18.60
C ILE A 5 0.69 6.99 17.09
N TYR A 6 -0.37 6.95 16.29
CA TYR A 6 -0.21 6.88 14.82
C TYR A 6 -1.22 7.73 14.04
N LYS A 7 -1.82 8.76 14.65
CA LYS A 7 -3.03 9.38 14.08
C LYS A 7 -2.85 10.65 13.22
N GLN A 8 -1.66 11.08 12.81
CA GLN A 8 -1.57 12.23 11.87
C GLN A 8 -0.25 12.46 11.11
N SER A 9 0.79 11.63 11.32
CA SER A 9 2.13 11.90 10.78
C SER A 9 2.68 10.84 9.82
N ASN A 10 1.91 9.77 9.49
CA ASN A 10 2.50 8.51 9.02
C ASN A 10 2.49 8.26 7.49
N GLU A 11 1.60 8.88 6.70
CA GLU A 11 1.52 8.55 5.25
C GLU A 11 2.79 8.98 4.49
N ALA A 12 3.19 10.25 4.63
CA ALA A 12 4.42 10.76 4.03
C ALA A 12 5.68 10.06 4.57
N GLN A 13 5.63 9.56 5.82
CA GLN A 13 6.76 8.90 6.47
C GLN A 13 6.92 7.46 5.97
N PHE A 14 5.83 6.75 5.72
CA PHE A 14 5.85 5.40 5.15
C PHE A 14 6.51 5.39 3.77
N ALA A 15 6.03 6.23 2.84
CA ALA A 15 6.60 6.28 1.49
C ALA A 15 8.08 6.68 1.50
N THR A 16 8.47 7.62 2.37
CA THR A 16 9.86 8.06 2.52
C THR A 16 10.75 6.96 3.09
N VAL A 17 10.31 6.24 4.12
CA VAL A 17 11.08 5.14 4.75
C VAL A 17 11.22 3.95 3.80
N MET A 18 10.19 3.71 2.99
CA MET A 18 10.09 2.56 2.09
C MET A 18 10.60 2.86 0.67
N GLY A 19 11.01 4.10 0.39
CA GLY A 19 11.48 4.52 -0.93
C GLY A 19 10.41 4.47 -2.02
N LEU A 20 9.12 4.51 -1.65
CA LEU A 20 8.01 4.54 -2.59
C LEU A 20 7.80 5.96 -3.13
N THR A 21 7.46 6.05 -4.41
CA THR A 21 6.91 7.28 -5.00
C THR A 21 5.47 7.46 -4.54
N LEU A 22 4.94 8.69 -4.66
CA LEU A 22 3.54 8.98 -4.33
C LEU A 22 2.55 8.05 -5.04
N ARG A 23 2.80 7.72 -6.31
CA ARG A 23 1.94 6.80 -7.08
C ARG A 23 2.06 5.35 -6.65
N GLU A 24 3.25 4.92 -6.24
CA GLU A 24 3.43 3.60 -5.66
C GLU A 24 2.78 3.50 -4.28
N GLU A 25 2.77 4.58 -3.50
CA GLU A 25 2.06 4.65 -2.22
C GLU A 25 0.54 4.49 -2.42
N ASP A 26 -0.06 5.26 -3.33
CA ASP A 26 -1.48 5.16 -3.68
C ASP A 26 -1.87 3.71 -4.06
N VAL A 27 -1.06 3.08 -4.93
CA VAL A 27 -1.28 1.69 -5.35
C VAL A 27 -1.07 0.73 -4.18
N CYS A 28 -0.05 0.92 -3.36
CA CYS A 28 0.27 0.06 -2.21
C CYS A 28 -0.89 0.03 -1.20
N LYS A 29 -1.47 1.19 -0.88
CA LYS A 29 -2.65 1.33 -0.01
C LYS A 29 -3.81 0.44 -0.47
N LEU A 30 -4.16 0.55 -1.74
CA LEU A 30 -5.28 -0.19 -2.32
C LEU A 30 -4.98 -1.70 -2.42
N VAL A 31 -3.73 -2.10 -2.70
CA VAL A 31 -3.35 -3.52 -2.69
C VAL A 31 -3.46 -4.12 -1.29
N VAL A 32 -3.04 -3.39 -0.26
CA VAL A 32 -3.15 -3.83 1.14
C VAL A 32 -4.61 -3.95 1.58
N GLN A 33 -5.50 -3.10 1.06
CA GLN A 33 -6.95 -3.20 1.25
C GLN A 33 -7.59 -4.39 0.50
N GLY A 34 -6.81 -5.14 -0.29
CA GLY A 34 -7.29 -6.28 -1.04
C GLY A 34 -7.92 -5.94 -2.39
N CYS A 35 -7.76 -4.71 -2.89
CA CYS A 35 -8.29 -4.32 -4.18
C CYS A 35 -7.58 -5.07 -5.34
N SER A 36 -8.38 -5.48 -6.31
CA SER A 36 -7.92 -6.06 -7.57
C SER A 36 -7.29 -5.00 -8.48
N ASN A 37 -6.51 -5.43 -9.49
CA ASN A 37 -5.91 -4.51 -10.47
C ASN A 37 -6.96 -3.63 -11.16
N LYS A 38 -8.14 -4.19 -11.42
CA LYS A 38 -9.28 -3.51 -12.05
C LYS A 38 -9.88 -2.43 -11.15
N GLU A 39 -10.01 -2.71 -9.86
CA GLU A 39 -10.50 -1.72 -8.88
C GLU A 39 -9.49 -0.59 -8.73
N ILE A 40 -8.20 -0.92 -8.57
CA ILE A 40 -7.11 0.06 -8.47
C ILE A 40 -7.03 0.93 -9.72
N SER A 41 -7.14 0.33 -10.91
CA SER A 41 -7.10 1.07 -12.18
C SER A 41 -8.25 2.06 -12.29
N SER A 42 -9.43 1.67 -11.79
CA SER A 42 -10.63 2.51 -11.80
C SER A 42 -10.50 3.66 -10.80
N GLU A 43 -10.01 3.38 -9.60
CA GLU A 43 -9.85 4.36 -8.52
C GLU A 43 -8.79 5.43 -8.87
N LEU A 44 -7.66 5.00 -9.43
CA LEU A 44 -6.52 5.88 -9.75
C LEU A 44 -6.54 6.45 -11.17
N LEU A 45 -7.56 6.12 -11.97
CA LEU A 45 -7.73 6.55 -13.36
C LEU A 45 -6.49 6.24 -14.24
N ILE A 46 -5.94 5.05 -14.09
CA ILE A 46 -4.79 4.53 -14.87
C ILE A 46 -5.15 3.17 -15.47
N SER A 47 -4.34 2.64 -16.40
CA SER A 47 -4.60 1.31 -16.96
C SER A 47 -4.22 0.19 -15.98
N GLU A 48 -4.88 -0.97 -16.05
CA GLU A 48 -4.49 -2.16 -15.29
C GLU A 48 -3.02 -2.53 -15.52
N ARG A 49 -2.51 -2.36 -16.75
CA ARG A 49 -1.10 -2.56 -17.08
C ARG A 49 -0.15 -1.61 -16.33
N THR A 50 -0.60 -0.38 -16.09
CA THR A 50 0.15 0.61 -15.29
C THR A 50 0.14 0.19 -13.81
N VAL A 51 -1.00 -0.30 -13.31
CA VAL A 51 -1.11 -0.86 -11.95
C VAL A 51 -0.15 -2.04 -11.75
N GLU A 52 -0.09 -2.98 -12.70
CA GLU A 52 0.86 -4.10 -12.65
C GLU A 52 2.31 -3.62 -12.55
N THR A 53 2.66 -2.57 -13.30
CA THR A 53 4.00 -1.98 -13.28
C THR A 53 4.32 -1.36 -11.93
N HIS A 54 3.39 -0.61 -11.35
CA HIS A 54 3.54 -0.07 -10.00
C HIS A 54 3.68 -1.19 -8.96
N ARG A 55 2.83 -2.22 -9.02
CA ARG A 55 2.90 -3.39 -8.12
C ARG A 55 4.25 -4.09 -8.19
N ALA A 56 4.77 -4.32 -9.39
CA ALA A 56 6.08 -4.95 -9.56
C ALA A 56 7.22 -4.10 -8.94
N ASN A 57 7.16 -2.78 -9.11
CA ASN A 57 8.13 -1.88 -8.49
C ASN A 57 8.00 -1.84 -6.97
N ILE A 58 6.77 -1.82 -6.43
CA ILE A 58 6.51 -1.90 -4.99
C ILE A 58 7.07 -3.20 -4.43
N PHE A 59 6.75 -4.34 -5.04
CA PHE A 59 7.21 -5.65 -4.60
C PHE A 59 8.73 -5.74 -4.55
N ARG A 60 9.41 -5.23 -5.59
CA ARG A 60 10.87 -5.14 -5.61
C ARG A 60 11.44 -4.21 -4.54
N LYS A 61 10.79 -3.08 -4.25
CA LYS A 61 11.25 -2.11 -3.25
C LYS A 61 11.06 -2.61 -1.82
N LEU A 62 10.00 -3.38 -1.59
CA LEU A 62 9.61 -3.89 -0.28
C LEU A 62 10.09 -5.32 0.00
N ASP A 63 10.75 -5.95 -0.98
CA ASP A 63 11.20 -7.34 -0.96
C ASP A 63 10.07 -8.34 -0.63
N VAL A 64 8.88 -8.09 -1.19
CA VAL A 64 7.71 -8.96 -1.05
C VAL A 64 7.40 -9.65 -2.38
N HIS A 65 6.88 -10.87 -2.31
CA HIS A 65 6.68 -11.74 -3.46
C HIS A 65 5.25 -11.70 -3.99
N ASN A 66 4.28 -11.32 -3.16
CA ASN A 66 2.87 -11.28 -3.55
C ASN A 66 2.05 -10.29 -2.70
N ALA A 67 0.81 -10.05 -3.14
CA ALA A 67 -0.08 -9.12 -2.45
C ALA A 67 -0.54 -9.61 -1.07
N ALA A 68 -0.63 -10.92 -0.84
CA ALA A 68 -1.02 -11.45 0.46
C ALA A 68 0.09 -11.25 1.51
N GLU A 69 1.34 -11.40 1.11
CA GLU A 69 2.52 -11.07 1.93
C GLU A 69 2.58 -9.56 2.22
N LEU A 70 2.40 -8.71 1.19
CA LEU A 70 2.29 -7.27 1.37
C LEU A 70 1.16 -6.89 2.35
N GLN A 71 -0.01 -7.52 2.21
CA GLN A 71 -1.16 -7.29 3.10
C GLN A 71 -0.90 -7.77 4.52
N HIS A 72 -0.26 -8.91 4.71
CA HIS A 72 0.06 -9.46 6.02
C HIS A 72 1.09 -8.58 6.75
N ASP A 73 2.18 -8.21 6.07
CA ASP A 73 3.31 -7.52 6.69
C ASP A 73 3.05 -6.02 6.88
N TYR A 74 2.25 -5.42 6.01
CA TYR A 74 1.99 -3.97 6.00
C TYR A 74 0.52 -3.59 6.22
N GLY A 75 -0.38 -4.56 6.42
CA GLY A 75 -1.79 -4.32 6.74
C GLY A 75 -2.00 -3.38 7.91
N GLY A 76 -1.30 -3.63 9.02
CA GLY A 76 -1.39 -2.80 10.22
C GLY A 76 -0.90 -1.36 10.07
N PHE A 77 -0.24 -1.01 8.95
CA PHE A 77 0.16 0.36 8.63
C PHE A 77 -0.92 1.15 7.88
N PHE A 78 -1.81 0.46 7.16
CA PHE A 78 -2.81 1.06 6.27
C PHE A 78 -4.26 0.78 6.68
N ASP A 79 -4.46 -0.07 7.68
CA ASP A 79 -5.79 -0.36 8.23
C ASP A 79 -6.26 0.76 9.17
N ASP A 80 -7.16 1.61 8.65
CA ASP A 80 -8.09 2.38 9.48
C ASP A 80 -9.21 1.50 10.07
N ASN A 81 -9.34 0.22 9.65
CA ASN A 81 -10.44 -0.69 9.97
C ASN A 81 -10.12 -1.79 11.01
N LEU A 82 -8.93 -1.80 11.64
CA LEU A 82 -8.65 -2.69 12.79
C LEU A 82 -9.25 -2.20 14.13
N ILE A 83 -10.16 -1.22 14.09
CA ILE A 83 -10.97 -0.77 15.23
C ILE A 83 -12.45 -0.99 14.91
N ASN A 84 -12.91 -2.25 14.93
CA ASN A 84 -14.30 -2.62 15.24
C ASN A 84 -14.33 -4.03 15.84
#